data_AF-A0A916N9F3-F1
#
_entry.id   AF-A0A916N9F3-F1
#
_cell.length_a   1.000
_cell.length_b   1.000
_cell.length_c   1.000
_cell.angle_alpha   90.00
_cell.angle_beta   90.00
_cell.angle_gamma   90.00
#
_symmetry.space_group_name_H-M   'P 1'
#
loop_
_entity.id
_entity.type
_entity.pdbx_description
1 polymer ?
#
loop_
_entity_poly.entity_id
_entity_poly.type
_entity_poly.pdbx_seq_one_letter_code
_entity_poly.pdbx_strand_id
1 'polypeptide(L)' 'MLFNVWVLIWPNQKKILGFVSATDEEKTRARRIAFLTSRVNTMLSMPLLFMMVASHGVFRGAGIFG' A
#
# COMPACT_ATOMS: atom_id res chain seq x y z
N MET A 1 -3.75 -6.12 -4.26
CA MET A 1 -3.45 -4.67 -4.19
C MET A 1 -4.52 -3.81 -4.84
N LEU A 2 -4.97 -4.16 -6.06
CA LEU A 2 -5.94 -3.36 -6.83
C LEU A 2 -7.27 -3.09 -6.08
N PHE A 3 -7.84 -4.10 -5.42
CA PHE A 3 -9.11 -3.98 -4.68
C PHE A 3 -9.02 -2.98 -3.51
N ASN A 4 -7.95 -3.05 -2.70
CA ASN A 4 -7.73 -2.11 -1.59
C ASN A 4 -7.63 -0.65 -2.06
N VAL A 5 -6.97 -0.39 -3.18
CA VAL A 5 -6.80 0.97 -3.71
C VAL A 5 -8.11 1.51 -4.27
N TRP A 6 -8.79 0.72 -5.12
CA TRP A 6 -9.96 1.19 -5.85
C TRP A 6 -11.25 1.22 -5.02
N VAL A 7 -11.43 0.28 -4.10
CA VAL A 7 -12.68 0.14 -3.32
C VAL A 7 -12.60 0.83 -1.96
N LEU A 8 -11.42 0.87 -1.33
CA LEU A 8 -11.26 1.47 0.00
C LEU A 8 -10.54 2.81 -0.04
N ILE A 9 -9.34 2.89 -0.62
CA ILE A 9 -8.53 4.12 -0.58
C ILE A 9 -9.17 5.22 -1.43
N TRP A 10 -9.54 4.94 -2.67
CA TRP A 10 -10.04 5.93 -3.62
C TRP A 10 -11.34 6.65 -3.19
N PRO A 11 -12.41 5.96 -2.76
CA PRO A 11 -13.62 6.64 -2.28
C PRO A 11 -13.38 7.43 -0.99
N ASN A 12 -12.51 6.96 -0.09
CA ASN A 12 -12.14 7.71 1.11
C ASN A 12 -11.29 8.95 0.76
N GLN A 13 -10.36 8.84 -0.20
CA GLN A 13 -9.61 9.99 -0.71
C GLN A 13 -10.53 11.02 -1.38
N LYS A 14 -11.55 10.60 -2.13
CA LYS A 14 -12.54 11.52 -2.72
C LYS A 14 -13.32 12.31 -1.67
N LYS A 15 -13.67 11.69 -0.54
CA LYS A 15 -14.28 12.38 0.62
C LYS A 15 -13.31 13.38 1.29
N ILE A 16 -12.02 13.04 1.38
CA ILE A 16 -11.00 13.91 1.98
C ILE A 16 -10.68 15.11 1.08
N LEU A 17 -10.59 14.89 -0.24
CA LEU A 17 -10.30 15.91 -1.26
C LEU A 17 -11.50 16.83 -1.52
N GLY A 18 -12.66 16.57 -0.90
CA GLY A 18 -13.85 17.42 -1.03
C GLY A 18 -14.64 17.21 -2.33
N PHE A 19 -14.36 16.14 -3.10
CA PHE A 19 -15.20 15.76 -4.24
C PHE A 19 -16.59 15.27 -3.81
N VAL A 20 -16.74 14.88 -2.54
CA VAL A 20 -18.01 14.48 -1.92
C VAL A 20 -18.16 15.27 -0.63
N SER A 21 -19.33 15.89 -0.43
CA SER A 21 -19.71 16.52 0.83
C SER A 21 -19.76 15.47 1.94
N ALA A 22 -18.86 15.60 2.90
CA ALA A 22 -18.75 14.73 4.07
C ALA A 22 -18.50 15.61 5.30
N THR A 23 -19.05 15.22 6.44
CA THR A 23 -18.81 15.94 7.70
C THR A 23 -17.36 15.77 8.14
N ASP A 24 -16.84 16.67 8.98
CA ASP A 24 -15.42 16.62 9.39
C ASP A 24 -15.08 15.35 10.20
N GLU A 25 -16.08 14.77 10.87
CA GLU A 25 -16.00 13.47 11.54
C GLU A 25 -15.82 12.32 10.53
N GLU A 26 -16.57 12.35 9.43
CA GLU A 26 -16.45 11.38 8.35
C GLU A 26 -15.12 11.49 7.61
N LYS A 27 -14.63 12.71 7.36
CA LYS A 27 -13.28 12.93 6.79
C LYS A 27 -12.19 12.37 7.70
N THR A 28 -12.36 12.50 9.01
CA THR A 28 -11.40 11.99 10.00
C THR A 28 -11.40 10.46 10.06
N ARG A 29 -12.58 9.82 9.99
CA ARG A 29 -12.69 8.37 9.84
C ARG A 29 -12.12 7.88 8.51
N ALA A 30 -12.40 8.57 7.41
CA ALA A 30 -11.88 8.26 6.08
C ALA A 30 -10.35 8.30 6.02
N ARG A 31 -9.72 9.30 6.66
CA ARG A 31 -8.25 9.39 6.80
C ARG A 31 -7.67 8.19 7.53
N ARG A 32 -8.29 7.76 8.63
CA ARG A 32 -7.84 6.57 9.38
C ARG A 32 -7.94 5.30 8.55
N ILE A 33 -9.05 5.11 7.83
CA ILE A 33 -9.26 3.93 6.97
C ILE A 33 -8.22 3.92 5.84
N ALA A 34 -8.05 5.03 5.14
CA ALA A 34 -7.05 5.16 4.07
C ALA A 34 -5.62 4.87 4.59
N PHE A 35 -5.27 5.35 5.78
CA PHE A 35 -3.98 5.10 6.40
C PHE A 35 -3.78 3.62 6.76
N LEU A 36 -4.77 2.97 7.38
CA LEU A 36 -4.70 1.55 7.71
C LEU A 36 -4.59 0.67 6.46
N THR A 37 -5.38 0.96 5.43
CA THR A 37 -5.31 0.23 4.16
C THR A 37 -3.96 0.43 3.46
N SER A 38 -3.36 1.62 3.54
CA SER A 38 -1.99 1.87 3.05
C SER A 38 -0.96 0.97 3.74
N ARG A 39 -1.03 0.84 5.08
CA ARG A 39 -0.12 -0.03 5.84
C ARG A 39 -0.25 -1.50 5.46
N VAL A 40 -1.48 -1.98 5.24
CA VAL A 40 -1.73 -3.35 4.77
C VAL A 40 -1.13 -3.59 3.39
N ASN A 41 -1.23 -2.62 2.46
CA ASN A 41 -0.58 -2.72 1.15
C ASN A 41 0.96 -2.71 1.26
N THR A 42 1.54 -1.93 2.18
CA THR A 42 2.99 -1.94 2.44
C THR A 42 3.43 -3.29 2.99
N MET A 43 2.72 -3.84 3.98
CA MET A 43 3.03 -5.15 4.55
C MET A 43 2.90 -6.27 3.51
N LEU A 44 1.91 -6.21 2.62
CA LEU A 44 1.74 -7.19 1.55
C LEU A 44 2.80 -7.03 0.43
N SER A 45 3.38 -5.84 0.27
CA SER A 45 4.48 -5.58 -0.67
C SER A 45 5.86 -5.98 -0.11
N MET A 46 5.99 -6.08 1.22
CA MET A 46 7.25 -6.45 1.89
C MET A 46 7.80 -7.82 1.47
N PRO A 47 7.02 -8.92 1.41
CA PRO A 47 7.53 -10.23 0.97
C PRO A 47 8.07 -10.21 -0.46
N LEU A 48 7.39 -9.50 -1.36
CA LEU A 48 7.82 -9.37 -2.75
C LEU A 48 9.13 -8.58 -2.85
N LEU A 49 9.22 -7.44 -2.15
CA LEU A 49 10.45 -6.65 -2.07
C LEU A 49 11.60 -7.46 -1.44
N PHE A 50 11.33 -8.23 -0.39
CA PHE A 50 12.30 -9.12 0.24
C PHE A 50 12.81 -10.19 -0.74
N MET A 51 11.92 -10.83 -1.50
CA MET A 51 12.31 -11.80 -2.53
C MET A 51 13.08 -11.14 -3.68
N MET A 52 12.73 -9.92 -4.09
CA MET A 52 13.48 -9.16 -5.11
C MET A 52 14.88 -8.79 -4.62
N VAL A 53 15.04 -8.36 -3.37
CA VAL A 53 16.34 -8.07 -2.74
C VAL A 53 17.17 -9.35 -2.59
N ALA A 54 16.55 -10.45 -2.14
CA ALA A 54 17.21 -11.75 -2.07
C ALA A 54 17.66 -12.23 -3.47
N SER A 55 16.86 -11.99 -4.51
CA SER A 55 17.19 -12.35 -5.89
C SER A 55 18.31 -11.48 -6.50
N HIS A 56 18.36 -10.17 -6.18
CA HIS A 56 19.39 -9.26 -6.68
C HIS A 56 20.70 -9.29 -5.87
N GLY A 57 20.65 -9.61 -4.57
CA GLY A 57 21.82 -9.59 -3.66
C GLY A 57 22.41 -10.95 -3.31
N VAL A 58 21.63 -12.04 -3.32
CA VAL A 58 22.10 -13.38 -2.88
C VAL A 58 22.43 -14.28 -4.07
N PHE A 59 21.67 -14.23 -5.17
CA PHE A 59 21.87 -15.16 -6.30
C PHE A 59 22.97 -14.72 -7.29
N ARG A 60 23.31 -13.43 -7.36
CA ARG A 60 24.40 -12.93 -8.23
C ARG A 60 25.80 -13.11 -7.62
N GLY A 61 25.89 -13.37 -6.31
CA GLY A 61 27.16 -13.64 -5.60
C GLY A 61 27.50 -15.13 -5.44
N ALA A 62 26.56 -16.04 -5.70
CA ALA A 62 26.73 -17.49 -5.51
C ALA A 62 26.94 -18.28 -6.82
N GLY A 63 27.07 -17.60 -7.98
CA GLY A 63 27.16 -18.24 -9.30
C GLY A 63 28.44 -17.94 -10.11
N ILE A 64 29.48 -17.36 -9.50
CA ILE A 64 30.71 -16.94 -10.23
C ILE A 64 32.00 -17.49 -9.56
N PHE A 65 31.90 -18.64 -8.89
CA PHE A 65 33.07 -19.46 -8.55
C PHE A 65 32.78 -20.91 -8.94
N GLY A 66 32.65 -21.12 -10.26
CA GLY A 66 32.70 -22.40 -10.96
C GLY A 66 33.62 -22.24 -12.16
#